data_AF-A0A938GZ62-F1
#
_entry.id   AF-A0A938GZ62-F1
#
_cell.length_a   1.000
_cell.length_b   1.000
_cell.length_c   1.000
_cell.angle_alpha   90.00
_cell.angle_beta   90.00
_cell.angle_gamma   90.00
#
_symmetry.space_group_name_H-M   'P 1'
#
loop_
_entity.id
_entity.type
_entity.pdbx_description
1 polymer ?
#
loop_
_entity_poly.entity_id
_entity_poly.type
_entity_poly.pdbx_seq_one_letter_code
_entity_poly.pdbx_strand_id
1 'polypeptide(L)'
;MSRCPAPSCVPPVAPLMNPGAGLAAVPSRLTEWAPRIRIHALAISLLVFGPTGIKGTVTSPDGLFAAFQEPTRDAKPFVYWWWQGNDATETEISRQLELLHRAGIAGVHIFPLGKPAGKFEWLSPDWWRLVRFAVDEAKQRGLQVDINAGYGWPSGGTFVLPEHRLQAISCAIEKLQGPSRFERKLEDFLPKNLEGRRSFAFVRLVPLRVDRLSQVHDLGPQVRADTLSFAVPDGDYLLYAGIHRNSARPNKVSGQTGDYAMDYFDRAGVQRYLAHFAGSLHAALGARLGDLFHAFFVSSVEIWPANWTTGFAGEFQRRRGYDLLPYAHFATGMYPIPLYQAKNLRPDLFTASPQFADEVRRVRYDYNRTLVELFQENFVETTQRWCREQGVLFRYQAYGFPWNIGIAENYLVPDIPEGNNWILSDVANHGWEVWNKYAAAGGHLTGKRLISNEAMTTTKGKFRETLDRVKRADDFNFVTGNTRSVVHGFCYSPAEASPPGRHQ
;
A
#
# COMPACT_ATOMS: atom_id res chain seq x y z
N MET A 1 -58.42 29.17 -5.40
CA MET A 1 -57.66 30.05 -4.47
C MET A 1 -56.44 29.24 -4.04
N SER A 2 -55.18 29.52 -4.33
CA SER A 2 -54.44 30.65 -4.90
C SER A 2 -53.10 30.12 -5.44
N ARG A 3 -52.67 30.67 -6.60
CA ARG A 3 -51.34 30.52 -7.27
C ARG A 3 -50.21 31.01 -6.33
N CYS A 4 -48.89 30.80 -6.46
CA CYS A 4 -47.85 30.45 -7.46
C CYS A 4 -46.50 30.38 -6.66
N PRO A 5 -45.28 30.22 -7.23
CA PRO A 5 -44.83 29.69 -8.54
C PRO A 5 -43.68 28.67 -8.45
N ALA A 6 -43.40 28.01 -9.58
CA ALA A 6 -42.18 27.23 -9.81
C ALA A 6 -40.94 28.14 -10.03
N PRO A 7 -39.72 27.70 -9.66
CA PRO A 7 -38.50 28.37 -10.09
C PRO A 7 -38.05 27.87 -11.46
N SER A 8 -37.99 28.81 -12.39
CA SER A 8 -37.43 28.71 -13.73
C SER A 8 -35.89 28.86 -13.72
N CYS A 9 -35.29 28.40 -14.83
CA CYS A 9 -33.98 28.80 -15.37
C CYS A 9 -32.73 28.05 -14.87
N VAL A 10 -32.48 26.90 -15.52
CA VAL A 10 -31.13 26.39 -15.81
C VAL A 10 -30.53 27.29 -16.92
N PRO A 11 -29.29 27.80 -16.78
CA PRO A 11 -28.66 28.55 -17.86
C PRO A 11 -28.30 27.62 -19.04
N PRO A 12 -28.36 28.09 -20.29
CA PRO A 12 -28.05 27.26 -21.44
C PRO A 12 -26.57 26.86 -21.46
N VAL A 13 -26.33 25.59 -21.80
CA VAL A 13 -25.01 25.02 -22.10
C VAL A 13 -24.42 25.77 -23.29
N ALA A 14 -23.21 26.31 -23.13
CA ALA A 14 -22.47 26.95 -24.22
C ALA A 14 -22.23 25.94 -25.36
N PRO A 15 -22.40 26.32 -26.64
CA PRO A 15 -22.15 25.40 -27.75
C PRO A 15 -20.66 25.05 -27.85
N LEU A 16 -20.39 23.77 -28.10
CA LEU A 16 -19.08 23.22 -28.42
C LEU A 16 -18.40 24.06 -29.50
N MET A 17 -17.22 24.59 -29.20
CA MET A 17 -16.39 25.25 -30.19
C MET A 17 -15.94 24.26 -31.26
N ASN A 18 -16.13 24.70 -32.50
CA ASN A 18 -15.73 24.12 -33.77
C ASN A 18 -14.21 23.77 -33.80
N PRO A 19 -13.80 22.55 -34.17
CA PRO A 19 -12.38 22.22 -34.33
C PRO A 19 -11.90 22.73 -35.69
N GLY A 20 -11.58 24.02 -35.76
CA GLY A 20 -11.14 24.60 -37.03
C GLY A 20 -10.89 26.10 -36.98
N ALA A 21 -9.97 26.56 -36.14
CA ALA A 21 -9.30 27.86 -36.32
C ALA A 21 -8.06 27.99 -35.42
N GLY A 22 -6.90 28.25 -36.04
CA GLY A 22 -5.80 28.99 -35.42
C GLY A 22 -4.72 28.17 -34.69
N LEU A 23 -3.85 27.49 -35.44
CA LEU A 23 -2.48 27.21 -34.99
C LEU A 23 -1.70 28.53 -34.90
N ALA A 24 -1.65 29.15 -33.72
CA ALA A 24 -0.70 30.20 -33.41
C ALA A 24 0.51 29.60 -32.70
N ALA A 25 1.70 29.90 -33.24
CA ALA A 25 2.99 29.34 -32.85
C ALA A 25 3.34 29.59 -31.37
N VAL A 26 3.79 28.54 -30.69
CA VAL A 26 4.41 28.61 -29.35
C VAL A 26 5.88 28.99 -29.51
N PRO A 27 6.42 30.00 -28.78
CA PRO A 27 7.83 30.36 -28.90
C PRO A 27 8.75 29.27 -28.33
N SER A 28 9.71 28.85 -29.16
CA SER A 28 10.76 27.88 -28.84
C SER A 28 11.83 28.49 -27.92
N ARG A 29 11.73 28.29 -26.60
CA ARG A 29 12.88 28.37 -25.68
C ARG A 29 12.70 27.39 -24.50
N LEU A 30 12.89 26.11 -24.79
CA LEU A 30 13.09 25.05 -23.80
C LEU A 30 14.20 24.11 -24.30
N THR A 31 15.40 24.66 -24.47
CA THR A 31 16.62 23.88 -24.73
C THR A 31 17.78 24.55 -24.01
N GLU A 32 17.77 24.46 -22.70
CA GLU A 32 18.92 24.59 -21.80
C GLU A 32 18.41 24.01 -20.47
N TRP A 33 19.22 23.20 -19.78
CA TRP A 33 18.87 22.36 -18.62
C TRP A 33 18.37 20.92 -18.92
N ALA A 34 19.28 20.08 -19.40
CA ALA A 34 19.20 18.62 -19.21
C ALA A 34 20.53 18.10 -18.64
N PRO A 35 20.55 17.39 -17.49
CA PRO A 35 21.75 16.71 -17.02
C PRO A 35 22.01 15.44 -17.85
N ARG A 36 23.28 15.22 -18.18
CA ARG A 36 23.78 14.14 -19.04
C ARG A 36 23.56 12.76 -18.38
N ILE A 37 22.52 12.04 -18.79
CA ILE A 37 22.38 10.60 -18.54
C ILE A 37 23.14 9.87 -19.65
N ARG A 38 24.26 9.22 -19.33
CA ARG A 38 24.97 8.32 -20.24
C ARG A 38 24.26 6.97 -20.30
N ILE A 39 23.39 6.79 -21.28
CA ILE A 39 22.87 5.46 -21.65
C ILE A 39 24.00 4.73 -22.39
N HIS A 40 24.57 3.69 -21.79
CA HIS A 40 25.39 2.74 -22.53
C HIS A 40 24.46 1.92 -23.41
N ALA A 41 24.62 2.03 -24.73
CA ALA A 41 23.92 1.21 -25.70
C ALA A 41 24.40 -0.25 -25.55
N LEU A 42 23.58 -1.09 -24.91
CA LEU A 42 23.76 -2.53 -24.96
C LEU A 42 23.11 -3.03 -26.25
N ALA A 43 23.90 -3.64 -27.13
CA ALA A 43 23.42 -4.27 -28.34
C ALA A 43 22.42 -5.38 -27.99
N ILE A 44 21.18 -5.23 -28.44
CA ILE A 44 20.14 -6.25 -28.33
C ILE A 44 20.44 -7.33 -29.37
N SER A 45 21.04 -8.42 -28.93
CA SER A 45 20.98 -9.69 -29.67
C SER A 45 19.53 -10.19 -29.62
N LEU A 46 18.90 -10.27 -30.79
CA LEU A 46 17.63 -10.94 -31.03
C LEU A 46 17.72 -12.41 -30.59
N LEU A 47 17.33 -12.70 -29.35
CA LEU A 47 17.00 -14.04 -28.91
C LEU A 47 15.52 -14.27 -29.17
N VAL A 48 15.28 -15.21 -30.09
CA VAL A 48 13.98 -15.75 -30.48
C VAL A 48 13.25 -16.27 -29.24
N PHE A 49 12.28 -15.51 -28.73
CA PHE A 49 11.28 -16.03 -27.82
C PHE A 49 10.29 -16.89 -28.61
N GLY A 50 10.18 -18.16 -28.24
CA GLY A 50 9.19 -19.09 -28.78
C GLY A 50 7.76 -18.58 -28.54
N PRO A 51 6.81 -18.93 -29.43
CA PRO A 51 5.47 -18.36 -29.39
C PRO A 51 4.63 -19.06 -28.31
N THR A 52 4.51 -18.47 -27.13
CA THR A 52 3.30 -18.62 -26.33
C THR A 52 2.27 -17.61 -26.85
N GLY A 53 1.76 -17.90 -28.05
CA GLY A 53 0.78 -17.08 -28.72
C GLY A 53 -0.52 -17.01 -27.92
N ILE A 54 -0.91 -15.79 -27.54
CA ILE A 54 -2.32 -15.46 -27.26
C ILE A 54 -3.07 -15.78 -28.56
N LYS A 55 -3.89 -16.84 -28.55
CA LYS A 55 -4.77 -17.15 -29.68
C LYS A 55 -5.75 -16.00 -29.87
N GLY A 56 -5.56 -15.24 -30.95
CA GLY A 56 -6.56 -14.41 -31.62
C GLY A 56 -6.99 -13.15 -30.87
N THR A 57 -6.36 -12.02 -31.17
CA THR A 57 -7.03 -10.73 -31.01
C THR A 57 -8.21 -10.68 -31.98
N VAL A 58 -9.41 -10.86 -31.44
CA VAL A 58 -10.67 -10.68 -32.17
C VAL A 58 -10.74 -9.23 -32.62
N THR A 59 -10.53 -8.99 -33.91
CA THR A 59 -10.43 -7.64 -34.49
C THR A 59 -11.50 -7.36 -35.54
N SER A 60 -12.26 -8.38 -35.97
CA SER A 60 -13.43 -8.16 -36.83
C SER A 60 -14.61 -7.65 -36.00
N PRO A 61 -15.47 -6.78 -36.57
CA PRO A 61 -16.70 -6.32 -35.93
C PRO A 61 -17.59 -7.48 -35.45
N ASP A 62 -17.76 -8.51 -36.28
CA ASP A 62 -18.57 -9.69 -35.94
C ASP A 62 -17.99 -10.47 -34.76
N GLY A 63 -16.66 -10.57 -34.68
CA GLY A 63 -15.99 -11.22 -33.58
C GLY A 63 -16.12 -10.41 -32.28
N LEU A 64 -15.98 -9.08 -32.34
CA LEU A 64 -16.16 -8.21 -31.17
C LEU A 64 -17.59 -8.29 -30.64
N PHE A 65 -18.58 -8.32 -31.55
CA PHE A 65 -19.99 -8.49 -31.18
C PHE A 65 -20.24 -9.85 -30.52
N ALA A 66 -19.71 -10.94 -31.08
CA ALA A 66 -19.83 -12.27 -30.48
C ALA A 66 -19.19 -12.33 -29.08
N ALA A 67 -17.99 -11.75 -28.91
CA ALA A 67 -17.33 -11.67 -27.60
C ALA A 67 -18.06 -10.76 -26.60
N PHE A 68 -18.84 -9.79 -27.07
CA PHE A 68 -19.71 -8.97 -26.22
C PHE A 68 -20.96 -9.73 -25.77
N GLN A 69 -21.57 -10.52 -26.67
CA GLN A 69 -22.72 -11.38 -26.33
C GLN A 69 -22.33 -12.51 -25.38
N GLU A 70 -21.16 -13.10 -25.59
CA GLU A 70 -20.61 -14.19 -24.76
C GLU A 70 -19.21 -13.81 -24.24
N PRO A 71 -19.13 -13.03 -23.14
CA PRO A 71 -17.87 -12.61 -22.58
C PRO A 71 -16.98 -13.79 -22.20
N THR A 72 -15.72 -13.73 -22.63
CA THR A 72 -14.69 -14.67 -22.21
C THR A 72 -14.44 -14.59 -20.70
N ARG A 73 -13.82 -15.62 -20.13
CA ARG A 73 -13.49 -15.67 -18.70
C ARG A 73 -12.73 -14.43 -18.22
N ASP A 74 -11.82 -13.89 -19.03
CA ASP A 74 -10.97 -12.76 -18.65
C ASP A 74 -11.76 -11.44 -18.52
N ALA A 75 -12.97 -11.36 -19.09
CA ALA A 75 -13.88 -10.22 -18.99
C ALA A 75 -14.86 -10.34 -17.80
N LYS A 76 -14.90 -11.49 -17.12
CA LYS A 76 -15.81 -11.74 -15.99
C LYS A 76 -15.16 -11.31 -14.66
N PRO A 77 -15.97 -10.86 -13.68
CA PRO A 77 -15.45 -10.37 -12.42
C PRO A 77 -14.91 -11.49 -11.53
N PHE A 78 -14.05 -11.09 -10.61
CA PHE A 78 -13.59 -11.94 -9.50
C PHE A 78 -14.26 -11.49 -8.20
N VAL A 79 -14.07 -12.24 -7.11
CA VAL A 79 -14.49 -11.83 -5.77
C VAL A 79 -13.36 -11.97 -4.75
N TYR A 80 -13.27 -11.01 -3.82
CA TYR A 80 -12.55 -11.20 -2.56
C TYR A 80 -13.30 -12.24 -1.74
N TRP A 81 -12.66 -13.36 -1.44
CA TRP A 81 -13.28 -14.46 -0.70
C TRP A 81 -12.72 -14.53 0.72
N TRP A 82 -13.46 -13.94 1.66
CA TRP A 82 -13.01 -13.71 3.03
C TRP A 82 -13.11 -14.98 3.87
N TRP A 83 -11.98 -15.60 4.16
CA TRP A 83 -11.86 -16.76 5.03
C TRP A 83 -11.63 -16.31 6.48
N GLN A 84 -12.73 -15.98 7.16
CA GLN A 84 -12.68 -15.45 8.52
C GLN A 84 -12.43 -16.56 9.56
N GLY A 85 -11.45 -16.35 10.44
CA GLY A 85 -11.29 -17.12 11.67
C GLY A 85 -10.78 -18.54 11.52
N ASN A 86 -10.17 -18.91 10.39
CA ASN A 86 -9.58 -20.25 10.18
C ASN A 86 -10.53 -21.40 10.52
N ASP A 87 -11.76 -21.33 10.03
CA ASP A 87 -12.77 -22.35 10.33
C ASP A 87 -13.47 -22.94 9.09
N ALA A 88 -12.87 -22.72 7.92
CA ALA A 88 -13.33 -23.22 6.63
C ALA A 88 -13.48 -24.75 6.61
N THR A 89 -14.45 -25.24 5.85
CA THR A 89 -14.72 -26.67 5.64
C THR A 89 -14.89 -26.97 4.16
N GLU A 90 -14.57 -28.20 3.75
CA GLU A 90 -14.69 -28.66 2.36
C GLU A 90 -16.14 -28.52 1.83
N THR A 91 -17.13 -28.89 2.64
CA THR A 91 -18.56 -28.80 2.28
C THR A 91 -18.96 -27.36 1.93
N GLU A 92 -18.58 -26.39 2.76
CA GLU A 92 -18.96 -24.99 2.54
C GLU A 92 -18.14 -24.37 1.40
N ILE A 93 -16.86 -24.73 1.27
CA ILE A 93 -16.02 -24.36 0.11
C ILE A 93 -16.71 -24.77 -1.19
N SER A 94 -17.11 -26.04 -1.32
CA SER A 94 -17.75 -26.54 -2.54
C SER A 94 -19.07 -25.82 -2.83
N ARG A 95 -19.89 -25.61 -1.79
CA ARG A 95 -21.16 -24.87 -1.89
C ARG A 95 -20.96 -23.44 -2.38
N GLN A 96 -20.00 -22.71 -1.82
CA GLN A 96 -19.74 -21.31 -2.17
C GLN A 96 -19.17 -21.18 -3.58
N LEU A 97 -18.27 -22.07 -3.99
CA LEU A 97 -17.75 -22.10 -5.36
C LEU A 97 -18.84 -22.40 -6.39
N GLU A 98 -19.79 -23.29 -6.06
CA GLU A 98 -20.97 -23.54 -6.90
C GLU A 98 -21.84 -22.28 -7.07
N LEU A 99 -22.10 -21.56 -5.97
CA LEU A 99 -22.86 -20.31 -6.02
C LEU A 99 -22.17 -19.26 -6.90
N LEU A 100 -20.86 -19.08 -6.73
CA LEU A 100 -20.08 -18.12 -7.49
C LEU A 100 -20.02 -18.50 -8.98
N HIS A 101 -19.84 -19.78 -9.29
CA HIS A 101 -19.90 -20.29 -10.66
C HIS A 101 -21.25 -20.00 -11.33
N ARG A 102 -22.37 -20.31 -10.66
CA ARG A 102 -23.72 -20.01 -11.16
C ARG A 102 -23.98 -18.51 -11.34
N ALA A 103 -23.38 -17.67 -10.50
CA ALA A 103 -23.46 -16.21 -10.60
C ALA A 103 -22.60 -15.63 -11.75
N GLY A 104 -21.82 -16.46 -12.45
CA GLY A 104 -20.96 -16.02 -13.55
C GLY A 104 -19.64 -15.39 -13.11
N ILE A 105 -19.22 -15.60 -11.87
CA ILE A 105 -17.89 -15.22 -11.38
C ILE A 105 -16.84 -16.09 -12.09
N ALA A 106 -15.70 -15.50 -12.46
CA ALA A 106 -14.60 -16.21 -13.11
C ALA A 106 -13.42 -16.53 -12.20
N GLY A 107 -13.36 -15.94 -11.02
CA GLY A 107 -12.31 -16.25 -10.07
C GLY A 107 -12.60 -15.79 -8.65
N VAL A 108 -11.88 -16.42 -7.72
CA VAL A 108 -11.97 -16.15 -6.29
C VAL A 108 -10.59 -15.79 -5.76
N HIS A 109 -10.56 -14.91 -4.78
CA HIS A 109 -9.33 -14.53 -4.11
C HIS A 109 -9.39 -14.99 -2.65
N ILE A 110 -8.69 -16.08 -2.34
CA ILE A 110 -8.62 -16.62 -0.97
C ILE A 110 -7.92 -15.59 -0.08
N PHE A 111 -8.67 -15.05 0.86
CA PHE A 111 -8.21 -13.99 1.75
C PHE A 111 -8.47 -14.39 3.21
N PRO A 112 -7.47 -14.95 3.90
CA PRO A 112 -7.61 -15.33 5.31
C PRO A 112 -7.48 -14.10 6.23
N LEU A 113 -8.36 -13.98 7.24
CA LEU A 113 -8.31 -12.90 8.24
C LEU A 113 -9.10 -13.24 9.51
N GLY A 114 -9.09 -12.30 10.47
CA GLY A 114 -9.95 -12.35 11.65
C GLY A 114 -9.40 -13.28 12.73
N LYS A 115 -9.87 -13.12 13.96
CA LYS A 115 -9.34 -13.90 15.10
C LYS A 115 -9.54 -15.41 14.84
N PRO A 116 -8.47 -16.24 14.87
CA PRO A 116 -8.61 -17.68 14.66
C PRO A 116 -9.56 -18.31 15.67
N ALA A 117 -10.50 -19.11 15.18
CA ALA A 117 -11.41 -19.94 15.97
C ALA A 117 -10.79 -21.30 16.34
N GLY A 118 -9.57 -21.58 15.87
CA GLY A 118 -8.75 -22.69 16.36
C GLY A 118 -8.84 -24.01 15.59
N LYS A 119 -9.51 -24.10 14.43
CA LYS A 119 -9.54 -25.36 13.65
C LYS A 119 -8.20 -25.65 12.96
N PHE A 120 -7.50 -24.61 12.51
CA PHE A 120 -6.16 -24.71 11.94
C PHE A 120 -5.43 -23.37 12.04
N GLU A 121 -4.11 -23.42 11.97
CA GLU A 121 -3.26 -22.24 11.88
C GLU A 121 -3.03 -21.85 10.41
N TRP A 122 -2.87 -20.56 10.15
CA TRP A 122 -2.53 -20.09 8.81
C TRP A 122 -1.16 -20.62 8.41
N LEU A 123 -1.01 -21.05 7.14
CA LEU A 123 0.18 -21.73 6.59
C LEU A 123 0.49 -23.11 7.18
N SER A 124 -0.39 -23.69 8.03
CA SER A 124 -0.22 -25.07 8.50
C SER A 124 -0.51 -26.09 7.39
N PRO A 125 -0.08 -27.36 7.54
CA PRO A 125 -0.44 -28.43 6.60
C PRO A 125 -1.95 -28.59 6.41
N ASP A 126 -2.75 -28.46 7.48
CA ASP A 126 -4.21 -28.56 7.39
C ASP A 126 -4.83 -27.39 6.63
N TRP A 127 -4.30 -26.18 6.81
CA TRP A 127 -4.72 -25.03 6.03
C TRP A 127 -4.40 -25.22 4.54
N TRP A 128 -3.18 -25.67 4.22
CA TRP A 128 -2.80 -25.94 2.84
C TRP A 128 -3.62 -27.07 2.21
N ARG A 129 -4.00 -28.10 2.96
CA ARG A 129 -4.92 -29.16 2.49
C ARG A 129 -6.28 -28.59 2.08
N LEU A 130 -6.85 -27.68 2.88
CA LEU A 130 -8.12 -27.01 2.55
C LEU A 130 -7.97 -26.05 1.37
N VAL A 131 -6.87 -25.32 1.29
CA VAL A 131 -6.56 -24.45 0.14
C VAL A 131 -6.43 -25.28 -1.14
N ARG A 132 -5.76 -26.43 -1.09
CA ARG A 132 -5.68 -27.37 -2.22
C ARG A 132 -7.06 -27.84 -2.67
N PHE A 133 -7.89 -28.27 -1.72
CA PHE A 133 -9.27 -28.67 -2.00
C PHE A 133 -10.04 -27.54 -2.69
N ALA A 134 -9.95 -26.30 -2.19
CA ALA A 134 -10.61 -25.15 -2.80
C ALA A 134 -10.12 -24.87 -4.23
N VAL A 135 -8.81 -24.99 -4.48
CA VAL A 135 -8.22 -24.82 -5.81
C VAL A 135 -8.70 -25.91 -6.78
N ASP A 136 -8.75 -27.16 -6.35
CA ASP A 136 -9.22 -28.28 -7.18
C ASP A 136 -10.73 -28.13 -7.50
N GLU A 137 -11.55 -27.78 -6.51
CA GLU A 137 -12.98 -27.51 -6.71
C GLU A 137 -13.24 -26.30 -7.62
N ALA A 138 -12.43 -25.24 -7.50
CA ALA A 138 -12.51 -24.06 -8.36
C ALA A 138 -12.14 -24.42 -9.80
N LYS A 139 -11.08 -25.20 -9.99
CA LYS A 139 -10.62 -25.67 -11.31
C LYS A 139 -11.67 -26.53 -12.01
N GLN A 140 -12.35 -27.43 -11.30
CA GLN A 140 -13.46 -28.23 -11.85
C GLN A 140 -14.60 -27.34 -12.40
N ARG A 141 -14.78 -26.16 -11.82
CA ARG A 141 -15.80 -25.17 -12.22
C ARG A 141 -15.28 -24.08 -13.18
N GLY A 142 -14.04 -24.22 -13.64
CA GLY A 142 -13.41 -23.26 -14.55
C GLY A 142 -13.04 -21.92 -13.92
N LEU A 143 -13.01 -21.83 -12.59
CA LEU A 143 -12.65 -20.64 -11.83
C LEU A 143 -11.14 -20.53 -11.66
N GLN A 144 -10.61 -19.30 -11.69
CA GLN A 144 -9.24 -18.99 -11.29
C GLN A 144 -9.16 -18.67 -9.79
N VAL A 145 -8.01 -18.93 -9.17
CA VAL A 145 -7.80 -18.69 -7.74
C VAL A 145 -6.60 -17.78 -7.53
N ASP A 146 -6.81 -16.67 -6.85
CA ASP A 146 -5.75 -15.79 -6.35
C ASP A 146 -5.60 -16.01 -4.84
N ILE A 147 -4.42 -15.70 -4.29
CA ILE A 147 -4.12 -15.87 -2.85
C ILE A 147 -3.53 -14.60 -2.25
N ASN A 148 -4.01 -14.20 -1.07
CA ASN A 148 -3.46 -13.06 -0.35
C ASN A 148 -2.08 -13.37 0.25
N ALA A 149 -1.19 -12.37 0.23
CA ALA A 149 0.17 -12.47 0.72
C ALA A 149 0.28 -12.59 2.24
N GLY A 150 -0.77 -12.29 3.00
CA GLY A 150 -0.76 -12.31 4.47
C GLY A 150 -2.04 -12.86 5.09
N TYR A 151 -2.03 -12.92 6.42
CA TYR A 151 -3.24 -13.09 7.21
C TYR A 151 -3.83 -11.72 7.53
N GLY A 152 -4.78 -11.28 6.72
CA GLY A 152 -5.15 -9.87 6.68
C GLY A 152 -4.13 -9.02 5.91
N TRP A 153 -3.99 -7.77 6.37
CA TRP A 153 -3.00 -6.80 5.89
C TRP A 153 -2.59 -5.88 7.06
N PRO A 154 -1.38 -5.27 7.03
CA PRO A 154 -0.28 -5.51 6.09
C PRO A 154 0.33 -6.91 6.23
N SER A 155 1.16 -7.33 5.28
CA SER A 155 1.85 -8.63 5.32
C SER A 155 2.73 -8.75 6.56
N GLY A 156 2.57 -9.85 7.27
CA GLY A 156 3.13 -10.06 8.59
C GLY A 156 2.79 -11.45 9.12
N GLY A 157 3.28 -11.74 10.31
CA GLY A 157 3.00 -12.99 10.99
C GLY A 157 3.76 -13.10 12.31
N THR A 158 3.34 -14.02 13.17
CA THR A 158 4.02 -14.34 14.42
C THR A 158 5.45 -14.88 14.20
N PHE A 159 5.70 -15.47 13.02
CA PHE A 159 7.00 -15.97 12.59
C PHE A 159 7.96 -14.89 12.07
N VAL A 160 7.53 -13.64 11.93
CA VAL A 160 8.42 -12.53 11.54
C VAL A 160 9.37 -12.24 12.70
N LEU A 161 10.66 -12.43 12.47
CA LEU A 161 11.70 -12.23 13.48
C LEU A 161 11.79 -10.75 13.89
N PRO A 162 12.06 -10.44 15.17
CA PRO A 162 12.11 -9.07 15.67
C PRO A 162 12.94 -8.10 14.82
N GLU A 163 14.09 -8.51 14.32
CA GLU A 163 15.00 -7.71 13.48
C GLU A 163 14.45 -7.37 12.09
N HIS A 164 13.48 -8.14 11.60
CA HIS A 164 12.82 -7.97 10.30
C HIS A 164 11.41 -7.37 10.44
N ARG A 165 11.04 -6.92 11.64
CA ARG A 165 9.76 -6.24 11.87
C ARG A 165 9.87 -4.77 11.55
N LEU A 166 8.75 -4.24 11.09
CA LEU A 166 8.58 -2.87 10.64
C LEU A 166 9.09 -1.85 11.67
N GLN A 167 9.89 -0.87 11.22
CA GLN A 167 10.58 0.07 12.10
C GLN A 167 10.15 1.52 11.88
N ALA A 168 10.29 2.33 12.92
CA ALA A 168 9.96 3.76 12.87
C ALA A 168 10.84 4.57 13.83
N ILE A 169 11.09 5.83 13.50
CA ILE A 169 11.57 6.87 14.41
C ILE A 169 10.40 7.77 14.76
N SER A 170 9.93 7.72 15.99
CA SER A 170 8.94 8.65 16.54
C SER A 170 9.65 9.81 17.25
N CYS A 171 9.12 11.04 17.13
CA CYS A 171 9.73 12.22 17.76
C CYS A 171 8.85 12.76 18.88
N ALA A 172 9.43 12.92 20.07
CA ALA A 172 8.87 13.77 21.12
C ALA A 172 9.50 15.16 21.01
N ILE A 173 8.67 16.20 21.19
CA ILE A 173 9.10 17.60 21.07
C ILE A 173 8.64 18.37 22.29
N GLU A 174 9.56 19.03 22.97
CA GLU A 174 9.30 19.87 24.15
C GLU A 174 9.84 21.28 23.91
N LYS A 175 9.06 22.30 24.28
CA LYS A 175 9.51 23.69 24.25
C LYS A 175 10.27 23.97 25.54
N LEU A 176 11.48 24.52 25.41
CA LEU A 176 12.31 24.94 26.53
C LEU A 176 12.65 26.42 26.39
N GLN A 177 12.72 27.11 27.52
CA GLN A 177 13.20 28.48 27.60
C GLN A 177 14.40 28.51 28.54
N GLY A 178 15.49 29.12 28.10
CA GLY A 178 16.64 29.39 28.93
C GLY A 178 16.80 30.88 29.27
N PRO A 179 17.76 31.20 30.16
CA PRO A 179 18.67 30.27 30.81
C PRO A 179 17.95 29.43 31.87
N SER A 180 18.10 28.11 31.80
CA SER A 180 17.51 27.17 32.76
C SER A 180 18.33 25.89 32.82
N ARG A 181 18.06 25.03 33.81
CA ARG A 181 18.65 23.68 33.86
C ARG A 181 17.57 22.66 33.51
N PHE A 182 17.87 21.80 32.54
CA PHE A 182 17.00 20.70 32.16
C PHE A 182 17.56 19.40 32.73
N GLU A 183 16.70 18.60 33.38
CA GLU A 183 17.05 17.26 33.83
C GLU A 183 15.82 16.36 33.87
N ARG A 184 15.74 15.39 32.95
CA ARG A 184 14.67 14.40 32.89
C ARG A 184 15.18 13.07 32.36
N LYS A 185 14.49 12.00 32.72
CA LYS A 185 14.72 10.72 32.06
C LYS A 185 14.13 10.75 30.67
N LEU A 186 14.83 10.16 29.71
CA LEU A 186 14.36 10.12 28.34
C LEU A 186 13.07 9.28 28.18
N GLU A 187 12.81 8.34 29.09
CA GLU A 187 11.55 7.58 29.13
C GLU A 187 10.31 8.44 29.37
N ASP A 188 10.48 9.59 30.06
CA ASP A 188 9.37 10.49 30.38
C ASP A 188 8.82 11.22 29.15
N PHE A 189 9.56 11.21 28.04
CA PHE A 189 9.12 11.77 26.75
C PHE A 189 8.29 10.77 25.94
N LEU A 190 8.22 9.50 26.37
CA LEU A 190 7.58 8.43 25.61
C LEU A 190 6.07 8.38 25.92
N PRO A 191 5.20 8.25 24.91
CA PRO A 191 3.84 7.81 25.13
C PRO A 191 3.85 6.46 25.86
N LYS A 192 3.07 6.36 26.94
CA LYS A 192 3.04 5.18 27.83
C LYS A 192 2.70 3.87 27.11
N ASN A 193 2.02 3.93 25.97
CA ASN A 193 1.47 2.79 25.24
C ASN A 193 2.25 2.41 23.96
N LEU A 194 3.50 2.85 23.79
CA LEU A 194 4.28 2.47 22.59
C LEU A 194 4.79 1.03 22.67
N GLU A 195 4.23 0.12 21.88
CA GLU A 195 4.74 -1.25 21.78
C GLU A 195 6.11 -1.31 21.04
N GLY A 196 6.93 -2.31 21.37
CA GLY A 196 8.22 -2.58 20.72
C GLY A 196 9.49 -2.33 21.55
N ARG A 197 10.64 -2.83 21.08
CA ARG A 197 11.97 -2.45 21.62
C ARG A 197 12.28 -1.01 21.23
N ARG A 198 12.82 -0.24 22.17
CA ARG A 198 13.03 1.21 22.06
C ARG A 198 14.50 1.53 22.23
N SER A 199 15.00 2.44 21.41
CA SER A 199 16.31 3.07 21.62
C SER A 199 16.27 4.52 21.15
N PHE A 200 17.12 5.37 21.70
CA PHE A 200 17.22 6.76 21.24
C PHE A 200 18.02 6.81 19.94
N ALA A 201 17.40 7.36 18.90
CA ALA A 201 18.04 7.61 17.61
C ALA A 201 18.85 8.91 17.65
N PHE A 202 18.31 9.95 18.28
CA PHE A 202 18.97 11.24 18.46
C PHE A 202 18.31 12.06 19.57
N VAL A 203 19.07 12.99 20.14
CA VAL A 203 18.56 14.08 20.99
C VAL A 203 19.13 15.39 20.47
N ARG A 204 18.27 16.37 20.15
CA ARG A 204 18.65 17.63 19.50
C ARG A 204 18.00 18.80 20.20
N LEU A 205 18.78 19.83 20.51
CA LEU A 205 18.25 21.12 20.94
C LEU A 205 18.30 22.08 19.75
N VAL A 206 17.13 22.51 19.30
CA VAL A 206 16.96 23.34 18.11
C VAL A 206 16.42 24.71 18.55
N PRO A 207 17.12 25.82 18.28
CA PRO A 207 16.57 27.15 18.55
C PRO A 207 15.26 27.39 17.79
N LEU A 208 14.33 28.17 18.37
CA LEU A 208 13.09 28.56 17.67
C LEU A 208 13.36 29.39 16.41
N ARG A 209 14.54 29.99 16.29
CA ARG A 209 15.03 30.65 15.07
C ARG A 209 16.36 30.05 14.67
N VAL A 210 16.39 29.34 13.55
CA VAL A 210 17.57 28.60 13.10
C VAL A 210 17.93 28.96 11.67
N ASP A 211 19.13 29.49 11.47
CA ASP A 211 19.58 30.02 10.17
C ASP A 211 20.63 29.13 9.50
N ARG A 212 21.20 28.16 10.24
CA ARG A 212 22.17 27.16 9.78
C ARG A 212 22.23 25.96 10.72
N LEU A 213 22.61 24.79 10.19
CA LEU A 213 22.68 23.54 10.95
C LEU A 213 23.58 23.62 12.19
N SER A 214 24.67 24.41 12.14
CA SER A 214 25.62 24.54 13.24
C SER A 214 25.04 25.18 14.51
N GLN A 215 23.82 25.74 14.46
CA GLN A 215 23.09 26.25 15.62
C GLN A 215 22.31 25.16 16.35
N VAL A 216 22.17 23.96 15.76
CA VAL A 216 21.54 22.82 16.42
C VAL A 216 22.55 22.12 17.31
N HIS A 217 22.18 21.91 18.58
CA HIS A 217 23.06 21.22 19.52
C HIS A 217 22.75 19.71 19.54
N ASP A 218 23.78 18.90 19.32
CA ASP A 218 23.72 17.45 19.55
C ASP A 218 23.86 17.16 21.04
N LEU A 219 22.75 16.74 21.66
CA LEU A 219 22.72 16.38 23.08
C LEU A 219 22.85 14.87 23.31
N GLY A 220 22.94 14.05 22.25
CA GLY A 220 23.11 12.60 22.37
C GLY A 220 24.27 12.20 23.27
N PRO A 221 25.48 12.78 23.12
CA PRO A 221 26.62 12.48 23.99
C PRO A 221 26.44 12.84 25.48
N GLN A 222 25.43 13.66 25.81
CA GLN A 222 25.15 14.11 27.18
C GLN A 222 24.16 13.19 27.91
N VAL A 223 23.58 12.21 27.23
CA VAL A 223 22.70 11.21 27.84
C VAL A 223 23.54 10.24 28.68
N ARG A 224 23.21 10.09 29.96
CA ARG A 224 23.87 9.18 30.90
C ARG A 224 22.83 8.39 31.69
N ALA A 225 22.92 7.06 31.66
CA ALA A 225 21.96 6.17 32.34
C ALA A 225 20.49 6.59 32.09
N ASP A 226 20.15 6.77 30.81
CA ASP A 226 18.84 7.23 30.32
C ASP A 226 18.36 8.60 30.84
N THR A 227 19.24 9.37 31.49
CA THR A 227 18.97 10.72 31.98
C THR A 227 19.68 11.75 31.10
N LEU A 228 18.93 12.76 30.68
CA LEU A 228 19.45 13.92 29.97
C LEU A 228 19.52 15.10 30.95
N SER A 229 20.71 15.58 31.25
CA SER A 229 20.94 16.76 32.10
C SER A 229 21.87 17.74 31.39
N PHE A 230 21.41 18.98 31.18
CA PHE A 230 22.20 20.03 30.53
C PHE A 230 21.71 21.43 30.93
N ALA A 231 22.56 22.43 30.73
CA ALA A 231 22.16 23.84 30.85
C ALA A 231 21.52 24.29 29.53
N VAL A 232 20.27 24.75 29.59
CA VAL A 232 19.59 25.38 28.45
C VAL A 232 20.17 26.79 28.30
N PRO A 233 20.80 27.13 27.16
CA PRO A 233 21.33 28.47 26.95
C PRO A 233 20.20 29.52 26.88
N ASP A 234 20.56 30.81 26.97
CA ASP A 234 19.58 31.90 26.84
C ASP A 234 18.82 31.82 25.50
N GLY A 235 17.49 31.99 25.55
CA GLY A 235 16.60 31.93 24.40
C GLY A 235 15.59 30.79 24.42
N ASP A 236 14.82 30.67 23.34
CA ASP A 236 13.76 29.67 23.19
C ASP A 236 14.19 28.52 22.27
N TYR A 237 13.90 27.30 22.70
CA TYR A 237 14.36 26.07 22.05
C TYR A 237 13.25 25.02 21.95
N LEU A 238 13.47 24.09 21.02
CA LEU A 238 12.76 22.83 20.90
C LEU A 238 13.74 21.71 21.21
N LEU A 239 13.43 20.92 22.22
CA LEU A 239 14.10 19.66 22.47
C LEU A 239 13.40 18.56 21.68
N TYR A 240 14.12 18.00 20.71
CA TYR A 240 13.70 16.82 19.95
C TYR A 240 14.34 15.58 20.53
N ALA A 241 13.52 14.60 20.90
CA ALA A 241 13.97 13.24 21.22
C ALA A 241 13.42 12.28 20.16
N GLY A 242 14.32 11.79 19.29
CA GLY A 242 14.02 10.79 18.28
C GLY A 242 14.16 9.40 18.86
N ILE A 243 13.11 8.58 18.74
CA ILE A 243 13.03 7.26 19.34
C ILE A 243 12.85 6.23 18.24
N HIS A 244 13.85 5.38 18.08
CA HIS A 244 13.75 4.21 17.25
C HIS A 244 12.84 3.17 17.91
N ARG A 245 11.87 2.70 17.15
CA ARG A 245 10.88 1.69 17.50
C ARG A 245 11.04 0.52 16.55
N ASN A 246 11.43 -0.62 17.11
CA ASN A 246 11.33 -1.89 16.41
C ASN A 246 9.94 -2.49 16.68
N SER A 247 9.35 -3.17 15.69
CA SER A 247 8.00 -3.74 15.78
C SER A 247 6.93 -2.65 15.88
N ALA A 248 7.08 -1.59 15.08
CA ALA A 248 6.27 -0.39 15.14
C ALA A 248 4.79 -0.61 14.76
N ARG A 249 4.47 -1.74 14.10
CA ARG A 249 3.15 -2.04 13.54
C ARG A 249 2.72 -3.49 13.85
N PRO A 250 1.97 -3.71 14.94
CA PRO A 250 1.22 -4.94 15.15
C PRO A 250 0.15 -5.12 14.07
N ASN A 251 -0.05 -6.35 13.60
CA ASN A 251 -1.11 -6.68 12.67
C ASN A 251 -2.42 -6.94 13.45
N LYS A 252 -3.26 -5.92 13.55
CA LYS A 252 -4.53 -6.02 14.28
C LYS A 252 -5.60 -6.81 13.52
N VAL A 253 -5.48 -6.95 12.20
CA VAL A 253 -6.47 -7.61 11.35
C VAL A 253 -6.49 -9.12 11.62
N SER A 254 -5.35 -9.70 12.01
CA SER A 254 -5.28 -11.11 12.42
C SER A 254 -5.95 -11.38 13.77
N GLY A 255 -6.09 -10.37 14.63
CA GLY A 255 -6.56 -10.55 16.00
C GLY A 255 -5.64 -11.43 16.86
N GLN A 256 -4.43 -11.76 16.39
CA GLN A 256 -3.46 -12.61 17.09
C GLN A 256 -2.42 -11.76 17.82
N THR A 257 -2.14 -12.12 19.07
CA THR A 257 -1.06 -11.49 19.84
C THR A 257 0.30 -11.88 19.25
N GLY A 258 1.20 -10.91 19.13
CA GLY A 258 2.57 -11.15 18.64
C GLY A 258 2.71 -11.20 17.13
N ASP A 259 1.63 -10.94 16.39
CA ASP A 259 1.67 -10.76 14.94
C ASP A 259 2.09 -9.32 14.59
N TYR A 260 3.18 -9.21 13.82
CA TYR A 260 3.75 -7.93 13.41
C TYR A 260 3.94 -7.90 11.90
N ALA A 261 3.73 -6.70 11.34
CA ALA A 261 4.08 -6.42 9.96
C ALA A 261 5.59 -6.60 9.75
N MET A 262 5.97 -7.21 8.63
CA MET A 262 7.37 -7.25 8.21
C MET A 262 7.84 -5.85 7.77
N ASP A 263 9.13 -5.59 7.85
CA ASP A 263 9.72 -4.35 7.34
C ASP A 263 9.84 -4.39 5.81
N TYR A 264 9.05 -3.56 5.12
CA TYR A 264 9.03 -3.51 3.66
C TYR A 264 10.28 -2.81 3.10
N PHE A 265 11.08 -2.13 3.93
CA PHE A 265 12.35 -1.56 3.50
C PHE A 265 13.51 -2.55 3.63
N ASP A 266 13.31 -3.69 4.31
CA ASP A 266 14.34 -4.70 4.54
C ASP A 266 14.20 -5.87 3.57
N ARG A 267 15.10 -5.93 2.59
CA ARG A 267 15.12 -6.99 1.57
C ARG A 267 15.25 -8.38 2.17
N ALA A 268 16.09 -8.55 3.18
CA ALA A 268 16.34 -9.86 3.77
C ALA A 268 15.09 -10.35 4.53
N GLY A 269 14.41 -9.44 5.24
CA GLY A 269 13.12 -9.68 5.86
C GLY A 269 12.05 -10.10 4.87
N VAL A 270 11.91 -9.37 3.76
CA VAL A 270 10.95 -9.69 2.68
C VAL A 270 11.25 -11.07 2.07
N GLN A 271 12.50 -11.35 1.72
CA GLN A 271 12.89 -12.65 1.16
C GLN A 271 12.62 -13.80 2.13
N ARG A 272 12.90 -13.61 3.43
CA ARG A 272 12.63 -14.61 4.46
C ARG A 272 11.13 -14.88 4.61
N TYR A 273 10.31 -13.82 4.59
CA TYR A 273 8.86 -13.94 4.65
C TYR A 273 8.32 -14.75 3.45
N LEU A 274 8.72 -14.38 2.24
CA LEU A 274 8.31 -15.05 1.01
C LEU A 274 8.80 -16.51 0.95
N ALA A 275 10.02 -16.77 1.42
CA ALA A 275 10.55 -18.12 1.54
C ALA A 275 9.79 -18.97 2.57
N HIS A 276 9.38 -18.40 3.70
CA HIS A 276 8.52 -19.09 4.66
C HIS A 276 7.15 -19.44 4.05
N PHE A 277 6.53 -18.49 3.34
CA PHE A 277 5.25 -18.70 2.67
C PHE A 277 5.33 -19.86 1.66
N ALA A 278 6.24 -19.78 0.68
CA ALA A 278 6.41 -20.85 -0.31
C ALA A 278 6.91 -22.16 0.32
N GLY A 279 7.81 -22.09 1.30
CA GLY A 279 8.34 -23.26 2.01
C GLY A 279 7.25 -24.04 2.74
N SER A 280 6.29 -23.33 3.36
CA SER A 280 5.15 -23.98 4.02
C SER A 280 4.25 -24.72 3.03
N LEU A 281 3.98 -24.13 1.86
CA LEU A 281 3.23 -24.77 0.78
C LEU A 281 3.95 -26.03 0.28
N HIS A 282 5.24 -25.88 -0.03
CA HIS A 282 6.04 -26.98 -0.55
C HIS A 282 6.15 -28.13 0.45
N ALA A 283 6.36 -27.83 1.73
CA ALA A 283 6.40 -28.84 2.79
C ALA A 283 5.07 -29.58 2.95
N ALA A 284 3.93 -28.89 2.82
CA ALA A 284 2.61 -29.48 2.99
C ALA A 284 2.14 -30.29 1.77
N LEU A 285 2.41 -29.82 0.55
CA LEU A 285 1.81 -30.33 -0.68
C LEU A 285 2.80 -30.71 -1.79
N GLY A 286 4.09 -30.41 -1.63
CA GLY A 286 5.09 -30.57 -2.70
C GLY A 286 4.91 -29.62 -3.89
N ALA A 287 4.03 -28.62 -3.78
CA ALA A 287 3.67 -27.70 -4.87
C ALA A 287 4.41 -26.36 -4.79
N ARG A 288 4.47 -25.64 -5.92
CA ARG A 288 4.80 -24.21 -6.00
C ARG A 288 3.53 -23.38 -6.12
N LEU A 289 3.62 -22.05 -5.93
CA LEU A 289 2.46 -21.16 -6.04
C LEU A 289 1.79 -21.27 -7.42
N GLY A 290 2.58 -21.24 -8.51
CA GLY A 290 2.06 -21.29 -9.88
C GLY A 290 1.34 -22.58 -10.25
N ASP A 291 1.49 -23.65 -9.47
CA ASP A 291 0.77 -24.90 -9.68
C ASP A 291 -0.69 -24.80 -9.20
N LEU A 292 -0.99 -23.83 -8.32
CA LEU A 292 -2.27 -23.68 -7.65
C LEU A 292 -2.97 -22.35 -7.94
N PHE A 293 -2.22 -21.27 -8.11
CA PHE A 293 -2.77 -19.92 -8.13
C PHE A 293 -2.49 -19.21 -9.46
N HIS A 294 -3.46 -18.38 -9.85
CA HIS A 294 -3.32 -17.44 -10.95
C HIS A 294 -2.47 -16.23 -10.54
N ALA A 295 -2.77 -15.60 -9.41
CA ALA A 295 -1.97 -14.50 -8.86
C ALA A 295 -1.73 -14.58 -7.36
N PHE A 296 -0.56 -14.10 -6.94
CA PHE A 296 -0.21 -13.77 -5.57
C PHE A 296 -0.50 -12.29 -5.35
N PHE A 297 -1.36 -11.99 -4.38
CA PHE A 297 -1.90 -10.66 -4.17
C PHE A 297 -1.29 -9.97 -2.94
N VAL A 298 -0.85 -8.74 -3.12
CA VAL A 298 -0.49 -7.83 -2.01
C VAL A 298 -1.50 -6.68 -1.95
N SER A 299 -2.14 -6.54 -0.79
CA SER A 299 -3.11 -5.47 -0.49
C SER A 299 -2.46 -4.09 -0.42
N SER A 300 -3.30 -3.06 -0.34
CA SER A 300 -2.88 -1.68 -0.15
C SER A 300 -1.97 -1.52 1.07
N VAL A 301 -1.09 -0.53 0.98
CA VAL A 301 0.01 -0.33 1.93
C VAL A 301 -0.53 0.31 3.21
N GLU A 302 -0.45 -0.38 4.35
CA GLU A 302 -0.91 0.14 5.66
C GLU A 302 0.16 0.01 6.74
N ILE A 303 1.35 0.49 6.42
CA ILE A 303 2.56 0.30 7.22
C ILE A 303 2.84 1.44 8.19
N TRP A 304 1.98 2.46 8.29
CA TRP A 304 2.15 3.52 9.30
C TRP A 304 2.39 2.90 10.70
N PRO A 305 3.39 3.37 11.48
CA PRO A 305 4.20 4.57 11.29
C PRO A 305 5.58 4.33 10.65
N ALA A 306 5.76 3.38 9.72
CA ALA A 306 7.05 3.12 9.07
C ALA A 306 7.72 4.38 8.55
N ASN A 307 8.96 4.64 8.92
CA ASN A 307 9.80 5.70 8.32
C ASN A 307 11.31 5.40 8.46
N TRP A 308 11.68 4.19 8.86
CA TRP A 308 13.07 3.84 9.11
C TRP A 308 13.27 2.35 8.87
N THR A 309 14.52 1.95 8.68
CA THR A 309 14.94 0.55 8.71
C THR A 309 16.41 0.47 9.14
N THR A 310 16.84 -0.70 9.60
CA THR A 310 18.24 -0.94 9.95
C THR A 310 19.12 -0.68 8.72
N GLY A 311 20.17 0.13 8.86
CA GLY A 311 21.07 0.49 7.75
C GLY A 311 20.59 1.67 6.88
N PHE A 312 19.41 2.25 7.16
CA PHE A 312 18.87 3.36 6.37
C PHE A 312 19.84 4.54 6.21
N ALA A 313 20.53 4.96 7.28
CA ALA A 313 21.48 6.08 7.22
C ALA A 313 22.66 5.79 6.26
N GLY A 314 23.12 4.54 6.21
CA GLY A 314 24.16 4.11 5.26
C GLY A 314 23.67 4.11 3.82
N GLU A 315 22.46 3.61 3.58
CA GLU A 315 21.81 3.66 2.26
C GLU A 315 21.58 5.10 1.80
N PHE A 316 21.14 5.97 2.70
CA PHE A 316 20.99 7.40 2.43
C PHE A 316 22.32 8.01 2.01
N GLN A 317 23.37 7.84 2.82
CA GLN A 317 24.69 8.42 2.52
C GLN A 317 25.23 7.91 1.18
N ARG A 318 25.08 6.61 0.90
CA ARG A 318 25.50 5.99 -0.36
C ARG A 318 24.76 6.58 -1.57
N ARG A 319 23.47 6.86 -1.44
CA ARG A 319 22.61 7.33 -2.55
C ARG A 319 22.62 8.83 -2.75
N ARG A 320 22.75 9.60 -1.67
CA ARG A 320 22.62 11.07 -1.65
C ARG A 320 23.97 11.78 -1.54
N GLY A 321 25.01 11.08 -1.06
CA GLY A 321 26.37 11.60 -0.97
C GLY A 321 26.68 12.43 0.28
N TYR A 322 25.80 12.44 1.29
CA TYR A 322 26.02 13.16 2.55
C TYR A 322 25.33 12.47 3.73
N ASP A 323 25.74 12.82 4.95
CA ASP A 323 25.21 12.23 6.18
C ASP A 323 23.84 12.82 6.55
N LEU A 324 22.87 11.93 6.78
CA LEU A 324 21.52 12.28 7.23
C LEU A 324 21.46 12.62 8.71
N LEU A 325 22.32 12.01 9.54
CA LEU A 325 22.16 12.04 11.00
C LEU A 325 22.12 13.44 11.61
N PRO A 326 22.88 14.44 11.13
CA PRO A 326 22.75 15.82 11.60
C PRO A 326 21.35 16.40 11.38
N TYR A 327 20.65 15.96 10.32
CA TYR A 327 19.32 16.45 9.92
C TYR A 327 18.17 15.53 10.35
N ALA A 328 18.44 14.40 11.02
CA ALA A 328 17.43 13.36 11.27
C ALA A 328 16.14 13.92 11.90
N HIS A 329 16.26 14.83 12.87
CA HIS A 329 15.14 15.51 13.54
C HIS A 329 14.27 16.37 12.61
N PHE A 330 14.83 16.92 11.53
CA PHE A 330 14.07 17.64 10.51
C PHE A 330 13.39 16.69 9.51
N ALA A 331 13.93 15.49 9.32
CA ALA A 331 13.46 14.51 8.32
C ALA A 331 12.41 13.53 8.89
N THR A 332 12.65 12.94 10.07
CA THR A 332 11.82 11.86 10.63
C THR A 332 10.62 12.35 11.44
N GLY A 333 10.55 13.66 11.74
CA GLY A 333 9.53 14.28 12.60
C GLY A 333 8.23 14.67 11.90
N MET A 334 8.16 14.60 10.56
CA MET A 334 6.94 14.91 9.80
C MET A 334 6.15 13.65 9.52
N TYR A 335 5.35 13.21 10.49
CA TYR A 335 4.30 12.24 10.21
C TYR A 335 3.13 12.97 9.54
N PRO A 336 2.77 12.67 8.28
CA PRO A 336 1.40 12.87 7.86
C PRO A 336 0.54 11.96 8.74
N ILE A 337 -0.01 12.55 9.79
CA ILE A 337 -1.17 12.02 10.47
C ILE A 337 -2.22 11.74 9.37
N PRO A 338 -2.94 10.60 9.38
CA PRO A 338 -3.94 10.29 8.35
C PRO A 338 -4.85 11.48 8.05
N LEU A 339 -5.26 11.68 6.80
CA LEU A 339 -6.00 12.87 6.35
C LEU A 339 -7.20 13.26 7.25
N TYR A 340 -7.82 12.32 7.98
CA TYR A 340 -8.92 12.58 8.92
C TYR A 340 -8.50 13.18 10.27
N GLN A 341 -7.20 13.23 10.57
CA GLN A 341 -6.60 13.86 11.74
C GLN A 341 -5.61 14.98 11.33
N ALA A 342 -5.58 15.37 10.04
CA ALA A 342 -4.70 16.37 9.45
C ALA A 342 -4.88 17.83 9.97
N LYS A 343 -5.75 18.05 10.96
CA LYS A 343 -5.84 19.35 11.66
C LYS A 343 -4.54 19.75 12.37
N ASN A 344 -3.57 18.83 12.50
CA ASN A 344 -2.28 19.05 13.16
C ASN A 344 -1.07 18.89 12.23
N LEU A 345 -1.22 19.10 10.91
CA LEU A 345 -0.06 19.38 10.05
C LEU A 345 0.65 20.60 10.64
N ARG A 346 1.80 20.41 11.29
CA ARG A 346 2.58 21.49 11.89
C ARG A 346 3.66 21.89 10.87
N PRO A 347 3.40 22.87 9.99
CA PRO A 347 4.49 23.54 9.29
C PRO A 347 5.40 24.10 10.38
N ASP A 348 6.64 23.62 10.35
CA ASP A 348 7.81 23.96 11.16
C ASP A 348 7.56 24.67 12.50
N LEU A 349 7.83 23.97 13.60
CA LEU A 349 7.78 24.52 14.96
C LEU A 349 8.81 25.62 15.25
N PHE A 350 9.69 25.88 14.27
CA PHE A 350 10.77 26.85 14.28
C PHE A 350 10.64 27.77 13.06
N THR A 351 11.25 28.94 13.13
CA THR A 351 11.47 29.84 12.00
C THR A 351 12.89 29.65 11.48
N ALA A 352 13.08 29.77 10.16
CA ALA A 352 14.39 29.63 9.55
C ALA A 352 14.66 30.69 8.48
N SER A 353 15.93 30.98 8.24
CA SER A 353 16.35 31.72 7.05
C SER A 353 15.84 31.03 5.78
N PRO A 354 15.53 31.77 4.70
CA PRO A 354 15.10 31.17 3.44
C PRO A 354 16.07 30.10 2.91
N GLN A 355 17.37 30.31 3.13
CA GLN A 355 18.45 29.42 2.72
C GLN A 355 18.41 28.11 3.51
N PHE A 356 18.29 28.18 4.85
CA PHE A 356 18.24 26.98 5.67
C PHE A 356 16.91 26.22 5.52
N ALA A 357 15.80 26.95 5.34
CA ALA A 357 14.52 26.34 4.99
C ALA A 357 14.60 25.57 3.66
N ASP A 358 15.34 26.08 2.67
CA ASP A 358 15.61 25.40 1.41
C ASP A 358 16.46 24.13 1.60
N GLU A 359 17.52 24.22 2.38
CA GLU A 359 18.38 23.10 2.75
C GLU A 359 17.59 21.97 3.42
N VAL A 360 16.81 22.28 4.47
CA VAL A 360 15.96 21.31 5.18
C VAL A 360 14.93 20.68 4.23
N ARG A 361 14.33 21.47 3.32
CA ARG A 361 13.38 20.94 2.34
C ARG A 361 14.03 19.94 1.38
N ARG A 362 15.24 20.22 0.90
CA ARG A 362 16.01 19.29 0.06
C ARG A 362 16.35 18.02 0.81
N VAL A 363 16.78 18.12 2.07
CA VAL A 363 17.06 16.93 2.90
C VAL A 363 15.81 16.09 3.11
N ARG A 364 14.66 16.71 3.39
CA ARG A 364 13.37 16.01 3.49
C ARG A 364 13.01 15.31 2.18
N TYR A 365 13.22 15.96 1.04
CA TYR A 365 13.01 15.35 -0.28
C TYR A 365 13.91 14.12 -0.47
N ASP A 366 15.21 14.25 -0.23
CA ASP A 366 16.18 13.15 -0.38
C ASP A 366 15.90 11.99 0.58
N TYR A 367 15.42 12.28 1.78
CA TYR A 367 15.02 11.29 2.78
C TYR A 367 13.82 10.47 2.29
N ASN A 368 12.75 11.15 1.87
CA ASN A 368 11.55 10.50 1.36
C ASN A 368 11.84 9.74 0.06
N ARG A 369 12.68 10.29 -0.82
CA ARG A 369 13.14 9.62 -2.03
C ARG A 369 13.88 8.33 -1.70
N THR A 370 14.76 8.34 -0.70
CA THR A 370 15.46 7.13 -0.25
C THR A 370 14.49 6.08 0.29
N LEU A 371 13.46 6.48 1.05
CA LEU A 371 12.41 5.55 1.49
C LEU A 371 11.65 4.93 0.32
N VAL A 372 11.27 5.74 -0.69
CA VAL A 372 10.59 5.26 -1.90
C VAL A 372 11.45 4.25 -2.66
N GLU A 373 12.71 4.57 -2.91
CA GLU A 373 13.65 3.69 -3.62
C GLU A 373 13.86 2.37 -2.86
N LEU A 374 14.07 2.42 -1.54
CA LEU A 374 14.23 1.20 -0.74
C LEU A 374 12.95 0.35 -0.74
N PHE A 375 11.78 0.96 -0.60
CA PHE A 375 10.50 0.26 -0.65
C PHE A 375 10.30 -0.45 -2.00
N GLN A 376 10.53 0.27 -3.10
CA GLN A 376 10.38 -0.29 -4.44
C GLN A 376 11.34 -1.47 -4.67
N GLU A 377 12.63 -1.27 -4.42
CA GLU A 377 13.66 -2.27 -4.68
C GLU A 377 13.53 -3.50 -3.75
N ASN A 378 13.32 -3.26 -2.45
CA ASN A 378 13.40 -4.30 -1.42
C ASN A 378 12.09 -5.04 -1.21
N PHE A 379 10.94 -4.40 -1.46
CA PHE A 379 9.64 -5.04 -1.34
C PHE A 379 9.00 -5.33 -2.69
N VAL A 380 8.70 -4.32 -3.50
CA VAL A 380 7.87 -4.48 -4.70
C VAL A 380 8.58 -5.31 -5.78
N GLU A 381 9.80 -4.92 -6.18
CA GLU A 381 10.59 -5.64 -7.18
C GLU A 381 11.07 -7.01 -6.70
N THR A 382 11.38 -7.12 -5.41
CA THR A 382 11.75 -8.40 -4.80
C THR A 382 10.57 -9.37 -4.79
N THR A 383 9.35 -8.90 -4.47
CA THR A 383 8.12 -9.71 -4.55
C THR A 383 7.80 -10.10 -5.99
N GLN A 384 7.91 -9.18 -6.95
CA GLN A 384 7.70 -9.49 -8.38
C GLN A 384 8.67 -10.55 -8.90
N ARG A 385 9.96 -10.46 -8.54
CA ARG A 385 10.96 -11.47 -8.92
C ARG A 385 10.64 -12.82 -8.31
N TRP A 386 10.32 -12.86 -7.02
CA TRP A 386 9.91 -14.09 -6.35
C TRP A 386 8.64 -14.70 -6.98
N CYS A 387 7.63 -13.89 -7.33
CA CYS A 387 6.42 -14.38 -8.01
C CYS A 387 6.77 -15.07 -9.34
N ARG A 388 7.69 -14.49 -10.13
CA ARG A 388 8.19 -15.12 -11.38
C ARG A 388 8.89 -16.44 -11.13
N GLU A 389 9.74 -16.53 -10.10
CA GLU A 389 10.41 -17.76 -9.69
C GLU A 389 9.42 -18.86 -9.26
N GLN A 390 8.33 -18.45 -8.61
CA GLN A 390 7.23 -19.34 -8.20
C GLN A 390 6.23 -19.66 -9.32
N GLY A 391 6.36 -19.03 -10.50
CA GLY A 391 5.48 -19.21 -11.65
C GLY A 391 4.07 -18.65 -11.46
N VAL A 392 3.90 -17.62 -10.62
CA VAL A 392 2.61 -16.98 -10.30
C VAL A 392 2.63 -15.49 -10.69
N LEU A 393 1.49 -14.92 -11.09
CA LEU A 393 1.41 -13.48 -11.40
C LEU A 393 1.44 -12.65 -10.11
N PHE A 394 2.02 -11.46 -10.17
CA PHE A 394 1.97 -10.51 -9.06
C PHE A 394 0.82 -9.50 -9.25
N ARG A 395 -0.17 -9.53 -8.35
CA ARG A 395 -1.27 -8.57 -8.29
C ARG A 395 -1.10 -7.63 -7.09
N TYR A 396 -1.19 -6.31 -7.30
CA TYR A 396 -0.76 -5.37 -6.25
C TYR A 396 -1.53 -4.04 -6.25
N GLN A 397 -1.92 -3.60 -5.04
CA GLN A 397 -2.40 -2.25 -4.76
C GLN A 397 -1.26 -1.37 -4.21
N ALA A 398 -0.73 -0.47 -5.05
CA ALA A 398 0.46 0.33 -4.71
C ALA A 398 0.17 1.64 -3.92
N TYR A 399 -1.08 1.91 -3.57
CA TYR A 399 -1.47 3.06 -2.74
C TYR A 399 -1.53 2.70 -1.26
N GLY A 400 -1.63 3.71 -0.40
CA GLY A 400 -1.91 3.56 1.03
C GLY A 400 -1.09 4.47 1.94
N PHE A 401 -1.11 4.17 3.24
CA PHE A 401 -0.47 4.95 4.30
C PHE A 401 0.90 4.36 4.67
N PRO A 402 1.92 5.20 4.96
CA PRO A 402 1.77 6.60 5.39
C PRO A 402 1.76 7.71 4.31
N TRP A 403 2.16 7.47 3.06
CA TRP A 403 2.29 8.56 2.06
C TRP A 403 2.18 8.12 0.59
N ASN A 404 1.36 7.11 0.26
CA ASN A 404 1.25 6.55 -1.09
C ASN A 404 2.65 6.29 -1.69
N ILE A 405 3.50 5.61 -0.92
CA ILE A 405 4.95 5.52 -1.14
C ILE A 405 5.26 5.08 -2.57
N GLY A 406 5.83 5.98 -3.37
CA GLY A 406 6.21 5.69 -4.76
C GLY A 406 5.07 5.21 -5.65
N ILE A 407 3.84 5.68 -5.46
CA ILE A 407 2.67 5.14 -6.17
C ILE A 407 2.86 5.06 -7.69
N ALA A 408 3.46 6.08 -8.31
CA ALA A 408 3.65 6.13 -9.75
C ALA A 408 4.64 5.05 -10.22
N GLU A 409 5.76 4.92 -9.53
CA GLU A 409 6.83 3.99 -9.85
C GLU A 409 6.44 2.54 -9.52
N ASN A 410 5.75 2.34 -8.40
CA ASN A 410 5.37 1.01 -7.91
C ASN A 410 4.29 0.36 -8.77
N TYR A 411 3.38 1.12 -9.40
CA TYR A 411 2.42 0.56 -10.35
C TYR A 411 3.02 0.11 -11.69
N LEU A 412 4.26 0.49 -11.99
CA LEU A 412 4.97 -0.04 -13.16
C LEU A 412 5.42 -1.49 -12.96
N VAL A 413 5.51 -1.96 -11.73
CA VAL A 413 6.11 -3.27 -11.40
C VAL A 413 5.15 -4.47 -11.57
N PRO A 414 3.95 -4.52 -10.94
CA PRO A 414 3.16 -5.75 -10.83
C PRO A 414 2.59 -6.22 -12.16
N ASP A 415 2.50 -7.53 -12.39
CA ASP A 415 1.86 -8.10 -13.58
C ASP A 415 0.39 -7.66 -13.73
N ILE A 416 -0.31 -7.46 -12.60
CA ILE A 416 -1.68 -6.96 -12.53
C ILE A 416 -1.76 -5.79 -11.54
N PRO A 417 -1.69 -4.52 -12.00
CA PRO A 417 -1.96 -3.35 -11.17
C PRO A 417 -3.40 -3.36 -10.67
N GLU A 418 -3.62 -3.09 -9.39
CA GLU A 418 -4.95 -3.06 -8.78
C GLU A 418 -5.28 -1.70 -8.13
N GLY A 419 -6.43 -1.13 -8.48
CA GLY A 419 -7.03 0.04 -7.81
C GLY A 419 -8.03 -0.35 -6.73
N ASN A 420 -8.83 0.62 -6.25
CA ASN A 420 -10.05 0.32 -5.48
C ASN A 420 -11.16 1.36 -5.71
N ASN A 421 -12.38 1.04 -5.27
CA ASN A 421 -13.41 2.05 -5.06
C ASN A 421 -14.38 1.65 -3.95
N TRP A 422 -14.94 2.66 -3.27
CA TRP A 422 -15.86 2.44 -2.18
C TRP A 422 -17.23 3.06 -2.51
N ILE A 423 -18.30 2.40 -2.09
CA ILE A 423 -19.68 2.88 -2.33
C ILE A 423 -20.20 3.64 -1.12
N LEU A 424 -20.15 3.01 0.05
CA LEU A 424 -20.59 3.58 1.31
C LEU A 424 -19.45 3.54 2.33
N SER A 425 -18.86 4.71 2.57
CA SER A 425 -17.77 4.87 3.52
C SER A 425 -18.10 5.90 4.61
N ASP A 426 -17.60 5.69 5.82
CA ASP A 426 -17.62 6.70 6.90
C ASP A 426 -16.80 7.94 6.52
N VAL A 427 -15.91 7.77 5.56
CA VAL A 427 -15.16 8.82 4.92
C VAL A 427 -16.00 9.42 3.78
N ALA A 428 -16.16 10.75 3.77
CA ALA A 428 -17.02 11.39 2.78
C ALA A 428 -16.43 11.28 1.37
N ASN A 429 -17.27 10.89 0.39
CA ASN A 429 -16.96 10.84 -1.04
C ASN A 429 -15.82 9.90 -1.47
N HIS A 430 -15.61 8.78 -0.79
CA HIS A 430 -14.59 7.77 -1.09
C HIS A 430 -14.83 6.91 -2.37
N GLY A 431 -15.42 7.48 -3.42
CA GLY A 431 -15.79 6.79 -4.68
C GLY A 431 -14.62 6.15 -5.43
N TRP A 432 -14.44 6.49 -6.71
CA TRP A 432 -13.16 6.21 -7.36
C TRP A 432 -12.12 7.22 -6.84
N GLU A 433 -10.87 6.79 -6.77
CA GLU A 433 -9.82 7.57 -6.15
C GLU A 433 -8.63 7.73 -7.10
N VAL A 434 -7.70 8.63 -6.76
CA VAL A 434 -6.58 8.99 -7.65
C VAL A 434 -5.71 7.78 -8.02
N TRP A 435 -5.61 6.79 -7.14
CA TRP A 435 -4.83 5.58 -7.37
C TRP A 435 -5.39 4.69 -8.46
N ASN A 436 -6.67 4.80 -8.84
CA ASN A 436 -7.21 4.08 -10.00
C ASN A 436 -6.57 4.58 -11.29
N LYS A 437 -6.36 5.90 -11.40
CA LYS A 437 -5.63 6.48 -12.54
C LYS A 437 -4.16 6.08 -12.52
N TYR A 438 -3.53 5.93 -11.35
CA TYR A 438 -2.15 5.43 -11.28
C TYR A 438 -2.04 3.95 -11.63
N ALA A 439 -2.97 3.10 -11.19
CA ALA A 439 -3.02 1.69 -11.58
C ALA A 439 -3.19 1.55 -13.10
N ALA A 440 -4.14 2.29 -13.68
CA ALA A 440 -4.36 2.31 -15.12
C ALA A 440 -3.15 2.87 -15.89
N ALA A 441 -2.55 3.97 -15.43
CA ALA A 441 -1.35 4.54 -16.04
C ALA A 441 -0.18 3.54 -15.99
N GLY A 442 0.05 2.89 -14.84
CA GLY A 442 1.08 1.86 -14.69
C GLY A 442 0.86 0.70 -15.66
N GLY A 443 -0.39 0.24 -15.81
CA GLY A 443 -0.76 -0.78 -16.78
C GLY A 443 -0.49 -0.34 -18.23
N HIS A 444 -0.98 0.82 -18.64
CA HIS A 444 -0.82 1.34 -20.00
C HIS A 444 0.65 1.60 -20.36
N LEU A 445 1.44 2.23 -19.47
CA LEU A 445 2.86 2.53 -19.70
C LEU A 445 3.72 1.28 -19.82
N THR A 446 3.26 0.15 -19.29
CA THR A 446 3.99 -1.12 -19.31
C THR A 446 3.35 -2.19 -20.21
N GLY A 447 2.33 -1.80 -21.01
CA GLY A 447 1.66 -2.70 -21.97
C GLY A 447 0.76 -3.78 -21.33
N LYS A 448 0.41 -3.64 -20.05
CA LYS A 448 -0.46 -4.58 -19.34
C LYS A 448 -1.91 -4.29 -19.71
N ARG A 449 -2.63 -5.34 -20.11
CA ARG A 449 -4.05 -5.27 -20.51
C ARG A 449 -5.02 -5.49 -19.35
N LEU A 450 -4.55 -6.16 -18.31
CA LEU A 450 -5.36 -6.54 -17.16
C LEU A 450 -5.02 -5.62 -16.01
N ILE A 451 -5.93 -4.70 -15.71
CA ILE A 451 -5.85 -3.78 -14.59
C ILE A 451 -7.06 -4.06 -13.72
N SER A 452 -6.84 -4.60 -12.52
CA SER A 452 -7.94 -4.98 -11.65
C SER A 452 -8.34 -3.85 -10.69
N ASN A 453 -9.46 -4.02 -10.01
CA ASN A 453 -9.94 -3.06 -9.04
C ASN A 453 -10.67 -3.78 -7.90
N GLU A 454 -10.26 -3.55 -6.66
CA GLU A 454 -11.07 -3.91 -5.49
C GLU A 454 -12.36 -3.09 -5.52
N ALA A 455 -13.44 -3.75 -5.92
CA ALA A 455 -14.65 -3.10 -6.33
C ALA A 455 -15.70 -3.11 -5.22
N MET A 456 -16.38 -1.98 -5.02
CA MET A 456 -17.62 -1.88 -4.24
C MET A 456 -17.46 -1.99 -2.71
N THR A 457 -16.30 -1.60 -2.18
CA THR A 457 -16.03 -1.65 -0.73
C THR A 457 -17.04 -0.81 0.05
N THR A 458 -17.56 -1.37 1.14
CA THR A 458 -18.64 -0.75 1.93
C THR A 458 -18.35 -0.92 3.42
N THR A 459 -18.14 0.18 4.14
CA THR A 459 -17.86 0.19 5.58
C THR A 459 -19.06 0.62 6.43
N LYS A 460 -20.11 1.16 5.82
CA LYS A 460 -21.34 1.57 6.51
C LYS A 460 -22.59 1.19 5.73
N GLY A 461 -23.74 1.19 6.42
CA GLY A 461 -25.02 0.94 5.76
C GLY A 461 -25.19 -0.50 5.29
N LYS A 462 -24.84 -1.46 6.16
CA LYS A 462 -24.98 -2.90 5.92
C LYS A 462 -26.34 -3.24 5.32
N PHE A 463 -26.33 -4.01 4.23
CA PHE A 463 -27.52 -4.49 3.51
C PHE A 463 -28.44 -3.39 2.94
N ARG A 464 -27.89 -2.21 2.65
CA ARG A 464 -28.63 -1.08 2.05
C ARG A 464 -28.22 -0.76 0.61
N GLU A 465 -27.41 -1.62 -0.01
CA GLU A 465 -26.94 -1.38 -1.37
C GLU A 465 -28.02 -1.62 -2.41
N THR A 466 -27.95 -0.84 -3.48
CA THR A 466 -28.88 -0.91 -4.62
C THR A 466 -28.09 -1.13 -5.90
N LEU A 467 -28.69 -1.80 -6.88
CA LEU A 467 -28.04 -2.02 -8.18
C LEU A 467 -27.65 -0.72 -8.88
N ASP A 468 -28.41 0.36 -8.67
CA ASP A 468 -28.09 1.69 -9.19
C ASP A 468 -26.81 2.28 -8.59
N ARG A 469 -26.55 2.07 -7.29
CA ARG A 469 -25.27 2.47 -6.67
C ARG A 469 -24.11 1.61 -7.14
N VAL A 470 -24.32 0.30 -7.19
CA VAL A 470 -23.35 -0.68 -7.69
C VAL A 470 -22.93 -0.29 -9.12
N LYS A 471 -23.90 -0.05 -10.00
CA LYS A 471 -23.65 0.38 -11.39
C LYS A 471 -22.81 1.65 -11.44
N ARG A 472 -23.25 2.71 -10.76
CA ARG A 472 -22.55 4.01 -10.80
C ARG A 472 -21.13 3.89 -10.27
N ALA A 473 -20.93 3.17 -9.18
CA ALA A 473 -19.62 3.00 -8.58
C ALA A 473 -18.67 2.21 -9.50
N ASP A 474 -19.14 1.13 -10.12
CA ASP A 474 -18.32 0.29 -10.98
C ASP A 474 -18.06 0.91 -12.36
N ASP A 475 -19.03 1.65 -12.93
CA ASP A 475 -18.83 2.43 -14.16
C ASP A 475 -17.61 3.36 -14.03
N PHE A 476 -17.42 3.98 -12.86
CA PHE A 476 -16.26 4.85 -12.62
C PHE A 476 -14.93 4.10 -12.60
N ASN A 477 -14.90 2.83 -12.19
CA ASN A 477 -13.69 2.01 -12.29
C ASN A 477 -13.25 1.88 -13.75
N PHE A 478 -14.19 1.57 -14.65
CA PHE A 478 -13.92 1.46 -16.08
C PHE A 478 -13.54 2.80 -16.71
N VAL A 479 -14.22 3.90 -16.35
CA VAL A 479 -13.86 5.27 -16.80
C VAL A 479 -12.45 5.67 -16.34
N THR A 480 -12.00 5.16 -15.19
CA THR A 480 -10.63 5.39 -14.74
C THR A 480 -9.58 4.59 -15.51
N GLY A 481 -9.97 3.57 -16.27
CA GLY A 481 -9.09 2.73 -17.09
C GLY A 481 -8.83 1.34 -16.51
N ASN A 482 -9.50 0.97 -15.41
CA ASN A 482 -9.46 -0.40 -14.89
C ASN A 482 -10.31 -1.30 -15.79
N THR A 483 -9.94 -2.58 -15.91
CA THR A 483 -10.53 -3.51 -16.88
C THR A 483 -11.23 -4.71 -16.24
N ARG A 484 -11.00 -4.98 -14.95
CA ARG A 484 -11.64 -6.10 -14.25
C ARG A 484 -11.98 -5.77 -12.79
N SER A 485 -13.25 -5.90 -12.44
CA SER A 485 -13.72 -5.77 -11.06
C SER A 485 -13.42 -7.03 -10.25
N VAL A 486 -12.90 -6.85 -9.05
CA VAL A 486 -12.75 -7.86 -8.01
C VAL A 486 -13.65 -7.45 -6.86
N VAL A 487 -14.86 -7.99 -6.81
CA VAL A 487 -15.92 -7.53 -5.91
C VAL A 487 -15.52 -7.75 -4.45
N HIS A 488 -15.60 -6.69 -3.64
CA HIS A 488 -15.34 -6.64 -2.21
C HIS A 488 -16.69 -6.67 -1.43
N GLY A 489 -17.11 -7.79 -0.87
CA GLY A 489 -16.53 -9.12 -1.03
C GLY A 489 -17.50 -10.20 -0.57
N PHE A 490 -17.09 -11.45 -0.76
CA PHE A 490 -17.88 -12.63 -0.48
C PHE A 490 -17.37 -13.28 0.81
N CYS A 491 -18.13 -13.14 1.90
CA CYS A 491 -17.72 -13.69 3.18
C CYS A 491 -17.97 -15.20 3.25
N TYR A 492 -16.97 -15.94 3.73
CA TYR A 492 -17.20 -17.32 4.15
C TYR A 492 -18.25 -17.31 5.27
N SER A 493 -19.37 -17.98 5.03
CA SER A 493 -20.52 -17.97 5.91
C SER A 493 -21.18 -19.34 5.85
N PRO A 494 -20.99 -20.20 6.87
CA PRO A 494 -21.64 -21.51 6.94
C PRO A 494 -23.15 -21.42 6.77
N ALA A 495 -23.77 -22.47 6.20
CA ALA A 495 -25.22 -22.52 5.97
C ALA A 495 -26.03 -22.40 7.27
N GLU A 496 -25.44 -22.77 8.41
CA GLU A 496 -26.06 -22.68 9.73
C GLU A 496 -26.03 -21.27 10.33
N ALA A 497 -25.28 -20.34 9.74
CA ALA A 497 -25.26 -18.96 10.20
C ALA A 497 -26.62 -18.30 9.95
N SER A 498 -27.17 -17.63 10.97
CA SER A 498 -28.45 -16.93 10.84
C SER A 498 -28.39 -15.87 9.74
N PRO A 499 -29.45 -15.70 8.92
CA PRO A 499 -29.48 -14.66 7.90
C PRO A 499 -29.14 -13.28 8.48
N PRO A 500 -28.28 -12.50 7.82
CA PRO A 500 -27.76 -12.68 6.46
C PRO A 500 -26.46 -13.51 6.35
N GLY A 501 -26.02 -14.16 7.43
CA GLY A 501 -24.77 -14.89 7.50
C GLY A 501 -23.64 -14.05 8.11
N ARG A 502 -22.40 -14.52 7.97
CA ARG A 502 -21.21 -13.76 8.36
C ARG A 502 -20.94 -12.62 7.38
N HIS A 503 -20.53 -11.47 7.90
CA HIS A 503 -20.11 -10.31 7.14
C HIS A 503 -18.84 -9.71 7.74
N GLN A 504 -18.03 -9.07 6.91
CA GLN A 504 -16.86 -8.28 7.33
C GLN A 504 -17.29 -6.95 7.96
#